data_AF-A0A6G0U4D1-F1
#
_entry.id   AF-A0A6G0U4D1-F1
#
_cell.length_a   1.000
_cell.length_b   1.000
_cell.length_c   1.000
_cell.angle_alpha   90.00
_cell.angle_beta   90.00
_cell.angle_gamma   90.00
#
_symmetry.space_group_name_H-M   'P 1'
#
loop_
_entity.id
_entity.type
_entity.pdbx_description
1 polymer ?
#
loop_
_entity_poly.entity_id
_entity_poly.type
_entity_poly.pdbx_seq_one_letter_code
_entity_poly.pdbx_strand_id
1 'polypeptide(L)'
;MFLCLSTFKFKSRLLFTILVLLIIAPLIGHYYLSKEEKDGFENSYNTHSKLEVHGDYGVLRATDLKHRIAELVRIKNSVNNELRNIEGKRQKLLSELALNHKKIEDSKAELVRQEAELEKLKMSVKQAQVAENEAIIQNSPNLAPPRIILPQNPPSFLPLSANTHYTCRNMKNCFDYSRCSLTSGFPFYFYLPEELPELVSTSLNKIVFQVLRYNPHFTNSSNNACVYVALLGETRNFINTTQLERLPFWGGDGRNHILFYLSKNIYDKPNFDQNINFGRAILAQSFWNEKNFRPGHDIILPVSFGPPGGEVWMDSPYMLPARRKYLLSFEGYKNINITKRQQNFVDMLQKFITQTTVDQFYIITDCENQRVESDIIDWCLCSDETKRKVFITQSTFTLIPAPLDNDMISTAMMQTRIFESLKFGAIPVFLEYDRIGLPFDEVK
;
A
#
# COMPACT_ATOMS: atom_id res chain seq x y z
N MET A 1 -18.55 16.90 11.14
CA MET A 1 -19.99 16.61 10.92
C MET A 1 -20.60 17.36 9.73
N PHE A 2 -20.07 18.50 9.28
CA PHE A 2 -20.61 19.25 8.13
C PHE A 2 -20.27 18.70 6.73
N LEU A 3 -19.19 17.92 6.57
CA LEU A 3 -18.80 17.35 5.27
C LEU A 3 -19.65 16.12 4.84
N CYS A 4 -20.28 15.42 5.80
CA CYS A 4 -21.09 14.23 5.49
C CYS A 4 -22.53 14.56 5.01
N LEU A 5 -23.02 15.77 5.31
CA LEU A 5 -24.35 16.22 4.86
C LEU A 5 -24.38 16.74 3.41
N SER A 6 -23.22 17.17 2.89
CA SER A 6 -23.09 17.67 1.51
C SER A 6 -23.16 16.53 0.48
N THR A 7 -22.47 15.42 0.76
CA THR A 7 -22.40 14.26 -0.14
C THR A 7 -23.73 13.53 -0.27
N PHE A 8 -24.56 13.53 0.79
CA PHE A 8 -25.88 12.90 0.78
C PHE A 8 -26.90 13.68 -0.06
N LYS A 9 -26.86 15.03 -0.01
CA LYS A 9 -27.72 15.89 -0.84
C LYS A 9 -27.37 15.79 -2.34
N PHE A 10 -26.10 15.62 -2.69
CA PHE A 10 -25.68 15.49 -4.08
C PHE A 10 -26.13 14.14 -4.70
N LYS A 11 -25.98 13.03 -3.97
CA LYS A 11 -26.44 11.70 -4.42
C LYS A 11 -27.96 11.63 -4.59
N SER A 12 -28.72 12.27 -3.71
CA SER A 12 -30.19 12.32 -3.80
C SER A 12 -30.70 13.08 -5.04
N ARG A 13 -30.06 14.20 -5.40
CA ARG A 13 -30.41 14.97 -6.61
C ARG A 13 -30.10 14.20 -7.89
N LEU A 14 -28.95 13.51 -7.93
CA LEU A 14 -28.56 12.68 -9.08
C LEU A 14 -29.56 11.52 -9.31
N LEU A 15 -29.98 10.85 -8.22
CA LEU A 15 -30.95 9.76 -8.26
C LEU A 15 -32.31 10.23 -8.78
N PHE A 16 -32.76 11.41 -8.34
CA PHE A 16 -34.02 12.00 -8.81
C PHE A 16 -33.95 12.37 -10.30
N THR A 17 -32.81 12.93 -10.77
CA THR A 17 -32.65 13.26 -12.20
C THR A 17 -32.64 12.02 -13.08
N ILE A 18 -32.02 10.92 -12.65
CA ILE A 18 -32.01 9.64 -13.39
C ILE A 18 -33.42 9.06 -13.48
N LEU A 19 -34.19 9.14 -12.39
CA LEU A 19 -35.56 8.62 -12.34
C LEU A 19 -36.52 9.42 -13.24
N VAL A 20 -36.37 10.74 -13.29
CA VAL A 20 -37.10 11.60 -14.23
C VAL A 20 -36.74 11.26 -15.68
N LEU A 21 -35.46 11.01 -15.98
CA LEU A 21 -34.99 10.68 -17.32
C LEU A 21 -35.51 9.30 -17.79
N LEU A 22 -35.56 8.32 -16.88
CA LEU A 22 -36.13 6.98 -17.12
C LEU A 22 -37.63 6.99 -17.41
N ILE A 23 -38.38 8.00 -16.96
CA ILE A 23 -39.81 8.14 -17.24
C ILE A 23 -40.05 8.93 -18.52
N ILE A 24 -39.31 10.02 -18.74
CA ILE A 24 -39.53 10.91 -19.88
C ILE A 24 -39.05 10.29 -21.20
N ALA A 25 -37.92 9.57 -21.21
CA ALA A 25 -37.38 8.97 -22.42
C ALA A 25 -38.34 7.96 -23.10
N PRO A 26 -38.98 7.01 -22.38
CA PRO A 26 -39.96 6.11 -22.99
C PRO A 26 -41.23 6.83 -23.45
N LEU A 27 -41.69 7.87 -22.74
CA LEU A 27 -42.85 8.68 -23.15
C LEU A 27 -42.58 9.43 -24.47
N ILE A 28 -41.39 10.00 -24.64
CA ILE A 28 -40.97 10.62 -25.90
C ILE A 28 -40.85 9.58 -27.01
N GLY A 29 -40.24 8.42 -26.73
CA GLY A 29 -40.14 7.32 -27.70
C GLY A 29 -41.51 6.85 -28.20
N HIS A 30 -42.48 6.71 -27.30
CA HIS A 30 -43.84 6.31 -27.65
C HIS A 30 -44.60 7.37 -28.46
N TYR A 31 -44.33 8.67 -28.22
CA TYR A 31 -44.92 9.76 -29.00
C TYR A 31 -44.41 9.78 -30.45
N TYR A 32 -43.12 9.53 -30.67
CA TYR A 32 -42.54 9.52 -32.03
C TYR A 32 -42.91 8.26 -32.81
N LEU A 33 -42.93 7.08 -32.19
CA LEU A 33 -43.39 5.83 -32.82
C LEU A 33 -44.87 5.89 -33.21
N SER A 34 -45.72 6.49 -32.37
CA SER A 34 -47.14 6.71 -32.69
C SER A 34 -47.37 7.69 -33.85
N LYS A 35 -46.39 8.57 -34.15
CA LYS A 35 -46.50 9.54 -35.24
C LYS A 35 -46.13 8.92 -36.59
N GLU A 36 -45.15 8.02 -36.62
CA GLU A 36 -44.81 7.28 -37.86
C GLU A 36 -45.90 6.30 -38.28
N GLU A 37 -46.66 5.72 -37.35
CA GLU A 37 -47.76 4.80 -37.69
C GLU A 37 -48.98 5.51 -38.31
N LYS A 38 -49.08 6.85 -38.19
CA LYS A 38 -50.18 7.65 -38.77
C LYS A 38 -49.94 8.11 -40.21
N ASP A 39 -48.70 8.16 -40.68
CA ASP A 39 -48.36 8.64 -42.03
C ASP A 39 -48.14 7.50 -43.04
N GLY A 40 -48.28 6.23 -42.62
CA GLY A 40 -47.96 5.05 -43.43
C GLY A 40 -49.13 4.33 -44.12
N PHE A 41 -50.40 4.76 -43.94
CA PHE A 41 -51.57 3.98 -44.39
C PHE A 41 -52.62 4.74 -45.22
N GLU A 42 -52.25 5.88 -45.82
CA GLU A 42 -53.04 6.52 -46.87
C GLU A 42 -52.13 6.77 -48.08
N ASN A 43 -52.05 5.80 -49.01
CA ASN A 43 -51.84 6.00 -50.45
C ASN A 43 -51.39 4.70 -51.12
N SER A 44 -52.32 3.80 -51.40
CA SER A 44 -52.29 2.95 -52.60
C SER A 44 -53.64 2.24 -52.71
N TYR A 45 -54.02 1.88 -53.93
CA TYR A 45 -55.33 1.33 -54.32
C TYR A 45 -56.43 2.38 -54.54
N ASN A 46 -56.38 3.03 -55.70
CA ASN A 46 -57.57 3.20 -56.56
C ASN A 46 -57.14 3.68 -57.96
N THR A 47 -56.70 2.75 -58.80
CA THR A 47 -56.66 2.92 -60.25
C THR A 47 -57.60 1.92 -60.88
N HIS A 48 -58.85 2.34 -61.09
CA HIS A 48 -59.73 1.70 -62.06
C HIS A 48 -60.29 2.75 -63.01
N SER A 49 -59.64 2.86 -64.16
CA SER A 49 -60.19 3.44 -65.37
C SER A 49 -61.26 2.50 -65.94
N LYS A 50 -62.50 2.97 -66.06
CA LYS A 50 -63.50 2.35 -66.93
C LYS A 50 -64.42 3.46 -67.47
N LEU A 51 -64.02 4.06 -68.58
CA LEU A 51 -64.49 3.78 -69.94
C LEU A 51 -65.92 4.29 -70.17
N GLU A 52 -65.96 5.50 -70.74
CA GLU A 52 -67.13 6.15 -71.31
C GLU A 52 -67.78 5.27 -72.37
N VAL A 53 -69.09 5.11 -72.25
CA VAL A 53 -69.96 4.46 -73.23
C VAL A 53 -70.11 5.42 -74.41
N HIS A 54 -69.34 5.23 -75.48
CA HIS A 54 -69.67 5.77 -76.80
C HIS A 54 -70.77 4.90 -77.43
N GLY A 55 -72.01 5.36 -77.32
CA GLY A 55 -73.14 4.85 -78.08
C GLY A 55 -73.62 5.90 -79.07
N ASP A 56 -73.05 5.92 -80.27
CA ASP A 56 -73.69 6.51 -81.44
C ASP A 56 -73.21 5.73 -82.69
N TYR A 57 -74.08 4.86 -83.21
CA TYR A 57 -73.91 4.24 -84.53
C TYR A 57 -74.85 4.94 -85.51
N GLY A 58 -74.34 6.03 -86.10
CA GLY A 58 -74.80 6.53 -87.39
C GLY A 58 -74.09 5.79 -88.52
N VAL A 59 -74.88 5.09 -89.36
CA VAL A 59 -74.62 4.69 -90.76
C VAL A 59 -73.19 4.22 -91.11
N LEU A 60 -73.01 2.91 -91.17
CA LEU A 60 -71.76 2.20 -91.48
C LEU A 60 -71.34 2.33 -92.97
N ARG A 61 -70.09 2.75 -93.22
CA ARG A 61 -69.37 2.59 -94.50
C ARG A 61 -68.29 1.51 -94.38
N ALA A 62 -68.12 0.70 -95.44
CA ALA A 62 -67.26 -0.50 -95.47
C ALA A 62 -65.74 -0.24 -95.30
N THR A 63 -65.26 1.01 -95.40
CA THR A 63 -63.84 1.36 -95.28
C THR A 63 -63.34 1.38 -93.83
N ASP A 64 -64.22 1.65 -92.87
CA ASP A 64 -63.87 1.75 -91.43
C ASP A 64 -63.69 0.37 -90.78
N LEU A 65 -64.40 -0.64 -91.32
CA LEU A 65 -64.30 -2.04 -90.90
C LEU A 65 -62.89 -2.61 -91.10
N LYS A 66 -62.23 -2.25 -92.22
CA LYS A 66 -60.88 -2.71 -92.55
C LYS A 66 -59.84 -2.16 -91.57
N HIS A 67 -60.00 -0.90 -91.15
CA HIS A 67 -59.08 -0.25 -90.22
C HIS A 67 -59.20 -0.83 -88.80
N ARG A 68 -60.42 -1.17 -88.37
CA ARG A 68 -60.69 -1.79 -87.07
C ARG A 68 -60.21 -3.23 -87.00
N ILE A 69 -60.32 -3.99 -88.09
CA ILE A 69 -59.74 -5.34 -88.19
C ILE A 69 -58.20 -5.27 -88.07
N ALA A 70 -57.55 -4.30 -88.71
CA ALA A 70 -56.10 -4.11 -88.62
C ALA A 70 -55.65 -3.74 -87.18
N GLU A 71 -56.38 -2.84 -86.50
CA GLU A 71 -56.14 -2.51 -85.09
C GLU A 71 -56.36 -3.70 -84.15
N LEU A 72 -57.42 -4.49 -84.34
CA LEU A 72 -57.67 -5.71 -83.56
C LEU A 72 -56.56 -6.75 -83.74
N VAL A 73 -56.01 -6.90 -84.95
CA VAL A 73 -54.87 -7.79 -85.21
C VAL A 73 -53.59 -7.27 -84.52
N ARG A 74 -53.37 -5.95 -84.52
CA ARG A 74 -52.24 -5.33 -83.82
C ARG A 74 -52.34 -5.52 -82.31
N ILE A 75 -53.51 -5.28 -81.72
CA ILE A 75 -53.78 -5.48 -80.29
C ILE A 75 -53.59 -6.97 -79.94
N LYS A 76 -54.11 -7.89 -80.75
CA LYS A 76 -53.90 -9.34 -80.56
C LYS A 76 -52.41 -9.70 -80.52
N ASN A 77 -51.61 -9.17 -81.43
CA ASN A 77 -50.16 -9.44 -81.46
C ASN A 77 -49.43 -8.82 -80.26
N SER A 78 -49.83 -7.61 -79.83
CA SER A 78 -49.26 -6.96 -78.64
C SER A 78 -49.59 -7.73 -77.36
N VAL A 79 -50.86 -8.10 -77.16
CA VAL A 79 -51.33 -8.88 -76.01
C VAL A 79 -50.64 -10.24 -75.99
N ASN A 80 -50.48 -10.90 -77.14
CA ASN A 80 -49.79 -12.20 -77.20
C ASN A 80 -48.29 -12.08 -76.83
N ASN A 81 -47.62 -11.00 -77.23
CA ASN A 81 -46.23 -10.74 -76.84
C ASN A 81 -46.09 -10.41 -75.35
N GLU A 82 -47.02 -9.62 -74.78
CA GLU A 82 -47.06 -9.36 -73.34
C GLU A 82 -47.35 -10.63 -72.55
N LEU A 83 -48.29 -11.46 -72.99
CA LEU A 83 -48.61 -12.74 -72.36
C LEU A 83 -47.38 -13.64 -72.33
N ARG A 84 -46.64 -13.74 -73.44
CA ARG A 84 -45.40 -14.52 -73.53
C ARG A 84 -44.30 -13.98 -72.61
N ASN A 85 -44.19 -12.66 -72.46
CA ASN A 85 -43.24 -12.03 -71.55
C ASN A 85 -43.63 -12.30 -70.08
N ILE A 86 -44.92 -12.21 -69.74
CA ILE A 86 -45.46 -12.53 -68.42
C ILE A 86 -45.24 -14.01 -68.08
N GLU A 87 -45.46 -14.92 -69.03
CA GLU A 87 -45.18 -16.35 -68.89
C GLU A 87 -43.68 -16.59 -68.60
N GLY A 88 -42.79 -15.89 -69.33
CA GLY A 88 -41.35 -15.96 -69.12
C GLY A 88 -40.91 -15.42 -67.75
N LYS A 89 -41.50 -14.31 -67.28
CA LYS A 89 -41.26 -13.78 -65.92
C LYS A 89 -41.76 -14.73 -64.85
N ARG A 90 -42.92 -15.35 -65.05
CA ARG A 90 -43.48 -16.35 -64.13
C ARG A 90 -42.56 -17.55 -63.99
N GLN A 91 -42.02 -18.08 -65.09
CA GLN A 91 -41.07 -19.19 -65.05
C GLN A 91 -39.78 -18.84 -64.29
N LYS A 92 -39.24 -17.62 -64.48
CA LYS A 92 -38.07 -17.15 -63.73
C LYS A 92 -38.35 -17.06 -62.22
N LEU A 93 -39.47 -16.46 -61.84
CA LEU A 93 -39.88 -16.36 -60.44
C LEU A 93 -40.08 -17.73 -59.80
N LEU A 94 -40.68 -18.68 -60.52
CA LEU A 94 -40.82 -20.07 -60.04
C LEU A 94 -39.47 -20.75 -59.84
N SER A 95 -38.50 -20.50 -60.73
CA SER A 95 -37.13 -21.02 -60.59
C SER A 95 -36.40 -20.41 -59.40
N GLU A 96 -36.52 -19.10 -59.18
CA GLU A 96 -35.92 -18.41 -58.03
C GLU A 96 -36.55 -18.86 -56.72
N LEU A 97 -37.87 -19.08 -56.70
CA LEU A 97 -38.59 -19.60 -55.54
C LEU A 97 -38.11 -21.00 -55.18
N ALA A 98 -37.93 -21.89 -56.17
CA ALA A 98 -37.38 -23.22 -55.95
C ALA A 98 -35.94 -23.18 -55.40
N LEU A 99 -35.10 -22.29 -55.92
CA LEU A 99 -33.72 -22.11 -55.46
C LEU A 99 -33.66 -21.56 -54.02
N ASN A 100 -34.48 -20.56 -53.71
CA ASN A 100 -34.60 -20.01 -52.36
C ASN A 100 -35.13 -21.04 -51.37
N HIS A 101 -36.12 -21.84 -51.78
CA HIS A 101 -36.66 -22.92 -50.95
C HIS A 101 -35.59 -23.96 -50.63
N LYS A 102 -34.79 -24.38 -51.63
CA LYS A 102 -33.65 -25.27 -51.40
C LYS A 102 -32.64 -24.66 -50.41
N LYS A 103 -32.31 -23.38 -50.58
CA LYS A 103 -31.38 -22.68 -49.67
C LYS A 103 -31.91 -22.62 -48.23
N ILE A 104 -33.22 -22.46 -48.05
CA ILE A 104 -33.87 -22.50 -46.73
C ILE A 104 -33.72 -23.88 -46.10
N GLU A 105 -33.99 -24.95 -46.85
CA GLU A 105 -33.84 -26.32 -46.34
C GLU A 105 -32.38 -26.67 -46.02
N ASP A 106 -31.43 -26.28 -46.88
CA ASP A 106 -30.00 -26.47 -46.62
C ASP A 106 -29.55 -25.69 -45.36
N SER A 107 -30.02 -24.45 -45.19
CA SER A 107 -29.70 -23.64 -44.01
C SER A 107 -30.33 -24.20 -42.73
N LYS A 108 -31.54 -24.75 -42.83
CA LYS A 108 -32.24 -25.39 -41.71
C LYS A 108 -31.54 -26.66 -41.28
N ALA A 109 -31.05 -27.47 -42.22
CA ALA A 109 -30.26 -28.66 -41.92
C ALA A 109 -28.95 -28.30 -41.21
N GLU A 110 -28.26 -27.24 -41.66
CA GLU A 110 -27.04 -26.76 -41.03
C GLU A 110 -27.29 -26.22 -39.61
N LEU A 111 -28.40 -25.50 -39.37
CA LEU A 111 -28.78 -25.04 -38.03
C LEU A 111 -28.93 -26.21 -37.05
N VAL A 112 -29.64 -27.27 -37.45
CA VAL A 112 -29.83 -28.46 -36.59
C VAL A 112 -28.49 -29.13 -36.30
N ARG A 113 -27.59 -29.18 -37.27
CA ARG A 113 -26.25 -29.73 -37.08
C ARG A 113 -25.44 -28.90 -36.09
N GLN A 114 -25.45 -27.58 -36.22
CA GLN A 114 -24.73 -26.68 -35.30
C GLN A 114 -25.30 -26.73 -33.88
N GLU A 115 -26.61 -26.87 -33.74
CA GLU A 115 -27.27 -27.05 -32.43
C GLU A 115 -26.82 -28.36 -31.76
N ALA A 116 -26.71 -29.45 -32.52
CA ALA A 116 -26.20 -30.72 -32.01
C ALA A 116 -24.70 -30.65 -31.63
N GLU A 117 -23.87 -29.96 -32.43
CA GLU A 117 -22.46 -29.75 -32.11
C GLU A 117 -22.30 -28.88 -30.84
N LEU A 118 -23.13 -27.86 -30.66
CA LEU A 118 -23.13 -26.98 -29.48
C LEU A 118 -23.50 -27.75 -28.21
N GLU A 119 -24.55 -28.57 -28.24
CA GLU A 119 -24.93 -29.38 -27.07
C GLU A 119 -23.85 -30.41 -26.71
N LYS A 120 -23.18 -31.01 -27.71
CA LYS A 120 -22.04 -31.90 -27.46
C LYS A 120 -20.86 -31.15 -26.81
N LEU A 121 -20.52 -29.96 -27.28
CA LEU A 121 -19.46 -29.13 -26.69
C LEU A 121 -19.78 -28.75 -25.25
N LYS A 122 -21.01 -28.34 -24.98
CA LYS A 122 -21.49 -27.97 -23.64
C LYS A 122 -21.38 -29.14 -22.66
N MET A 123 -21.73 -30.36 -23.08
CA MET A 123 -21.52 -31.56 -22.28
C MET A 123 -20.04 -31.80 -21.98
N SER A 124 -19.17 -31.68 -23.00
CA SER A 124 -17.72 -31.85 -22.84
C SER A 124 -17.10 -30.84 -21.87
N VAL A 125 -17.51 -29.57 -21.95
CA VAL A 125 -17.04 -28.52 -21.03
C VAL A 125 -17.49 -28.83 -19.60
N LYS A 126 -18.75 -29.25 -19.42
CA LYS A 126 -19.26 -29.62 -18.10
C LYS A 126 -18.49 -30.81 -17.51
N GLN A 127 -18.15 -31.81 -18.33
CA GLN A 127 -17.32 -32.93 -17.90
C GLN A 127 -15.90 -32.49 -17.53
N ALA A 128 -15.27 -31.61 -18.33
CA ALA A 128 -13.95 -31.07 -18.04
C ALA A 128 -13.93 -30.29 -16.71
N GLN A 129 -14.96 -29.47 -16.44
CA GLN A 129 -15.11 -28.73 -15.18
C GLN A 129 -15.23 -29.66 -13.96
N VAL A 130 -15.99 -30.75 -14.10
CA VAL A 130 -16.15 -31.75 -13.03
C VAL A 130 -14.83 -32.48 -12.78
N ALA A 131 -14.16 -32.92 -13.85
CA ALA A 131 -12.87 -33.58 -13.75
C ALA A 131 -11.79 -32.69 -13.12
N GLU A 132 -11.79 -31.38 -13.44
CA GLU A 132 -10.92 -30.40 -12.79
C GLU A 132 -11.19 -30.29 -11.29
N ASN A 133 -12.46 -30.13 -10.90
CA ASN A 133 -12.84 -30.04 -9.49
C ASN A 133 -12.48 -31.32 -8.71
N GLU A 134 -12.71 -32.49 -9.30
CA GLU A 134 -12.33 -33.77 -8.71
C GLU A 134 -10.80 -33.90 -8.58
N ALA A 135 -10.03 -33.47 -9.58
CA ALA A 135 -8.58 -33.47 -9.52
C ALA A 135 -8.05 -32.51 -8.43
N ILE A 136 -8.66 -31.34 -8.27
CA ILE A 136 -8.31 -30.39 -7.20
C ILE A 136 -8.58 -31.02 -5.83
N ILE A 137 -9.73 -31.67 -5.64
CA ILE A 137 -10.09 -32.29 -4.36
C ILE A 137 -9.17 -33.48 -4.04
N GLN A 138 -8.86 -34.33 -5.03
CA GLN A 138 -8.00 -35.51 -4.83
C GLN A 138 -6.53 -35.14 -4.59
N ASN A 139 -6.02 -34.12 -5.28
CA ASN A 139 -4.60 -33.74 -5.22
C ASN A 139 -4.28 -32.63 -4.21
N SER A 140 -5.27 -32.07 -3.52
CA SER A 140 -5.02 -31.07 -2.48
C SER A 140 -4.89 -31.74 -1.11
N PRO A 141 -3.68 -31.88 -0.56
CA PRO A 141 -3.55 -32.28 0.83
C PRO A 141 -4.26 -31.25 1.73
N ASN A 142 -4.93 -31.73 2.79
CA ASN A 142 -5.48 -30.86 3.84
C ASN A 142 -4.33 -30.24 4.64
N LEU A 143 -3.74 -29.18 4.08
CA LEU A 143 -2.74 -28.35 4.74
C LEU A 143 -3.46 -27.40 5.70
N ALA A 144 -3.60 -27.83 6.94
CA ALA A 144 -3.94 -26.94 8.02
C ALA A 144 -2.66 -26.18 8.46
N PRO A 145 -2.77 -24.90 8.86
CA PRO A 145 -1.65 -24.23 9.49
C PRO A 145 -1.24 -25.01 10.76
N PRO A 146 0.05 -25.03 11.11
CA PRO A 146 0.52 -25.62 12.35
C PRO A 146 -0.27 -25.09 13.54
N ARG A 147 -0.58 -25.97 14.50
CA ARG A 147 -1.30 -25.58 15.70
C ARG A 147 -0.50 -24.51 16.46
N ILE A 148 -1.17 -23.42 16.80
CA ILE A 148 -0.60 -22.32 17.59
C ILE A 148 -0.32 -22.82 19.01
N ILE A 149 0.94 -22.75 19.44
CA ILE A 149 1.38 -23.09 20.80
C ILE A 149 1.68 -21.78 21.54
N LEU A 150 0.84 -21.44 22.52
CA LEU A 150 1.01 -20.27 23.38
C LEU A 150 1.46 -20.69 24.79
N PRO A 151 2.27 -19.86 25.47
CA PRO A 151 2.51 -20.04 26.90
C PRO A 151 1.20 -19.90 27.67
N GLN A 152 1.09 -20.58 28.80
CA GLN A 152 -0.12 -20.60 29.63
C GLN A 152 0.03 -19.77 30.91
N ASN A 153 1.26 -19.48 31.31
CA ASN A 153 1.59 -18.83 32.58
C ASN A 153 2.72 -17.80 32.39
N PRO A 154 2.80 -16.78 33.26
CA PRO A 154 3.94 -15.86 33.29
C PRO A 154 5.23 -16.60 33.67
N PRO A 155 6.41 -15.98 33.47
CA PRO A 155 7.69 -16.57 33.83
C PRO A 155 7.71 -16.96 35.31
N SER A 156 8.17 -18.19 35.59
CA SER A 156 8.41 -18.62 36.97
C SER A 156 9.50 -17.78 37.62
N PHE A 157 9.33 -17.49 38.91
CA PHE A 157 10.31 -16.72 39.66
C PHE A 157 11.64 -17.48 39.80
N LEU A 158 12.72 -16.90 39.28
CA LEU A 158 14.10 -17.35 39.45
C LEU A 158 14.91 -16.15 39.97
N PRO A 159 15.42 -16.17 41.21
CA PRO A 159 16.12 -15.02 41.77
C PRO A 159 17.41 -14.72 41.01
N LEU A 160 17.76 -13.44 40.90
CA LEU A 160 19.11 -13.03 40.51
C LEU A 160 20.08 -13.48 41.62
N SER A 161 21.01 -14.36 41.31
CA SER A 161 22.09 -14.73 42.23
C SER A 161 23.11 -13.60 42.30
N ALA A 162 23.37 -13.09 43.51
CA ALA A 162 24.27 -11.97 43.79
C ALA A 162 25.75 -12.23 43.39
N ASN A 163 26.15 -13.49 43.25
CA ASN A 163 27.54 -13.89 42.95
C ASN A 163 27.75 -14.38 41.52
N THR A 164 26.71 -14.46 40.71
CA THR A 164 26.85 -14.81 39.29
C THR A 164 26.89 -13.53 38.49
N HIS A 165 28.09 -13.10 38.09
CA HIS A 165 28.24 -12.33 36.87
C HIS A 165 27.62 -13.16 35.76
N TYR A 166 26.34 -12.94 35.47
CA TYR A 166 25.63 -13.72 34.47
C TYR A 166 26.42 -13.60 33.17
N THR A 167 26.93 -14.72 32.70
CA THR A 167 27.62 -14.86 31.40
C THR A 167 26.62 -14.79 30.25
N CYS A 168 25.52 -14.06 30.46
CA CYS A 168 24.50 -13.76 29.47
C CYS A 168 25.13 -12.77 28.49
N ARG A 169 25.53 -13.29 27.32
CA ARG A 169 26.22 -12.53 26.27
C ARG A 169 25.50 -12.58 24.93
N ASN A 170 24.52 -13.48 24.74
CA ASN A 170 23.78 -13.62 23.50
C ASN A 170 22.38 -14.20 23.75
N MET A 171 21.48 -14.08 22.77
CA MET A 171 20.11 -14.58 22.91
C MET A 171 20.02 -16.07 23.29
N LYS A 172 20.99 -16.92 22.87
CA LYS A 172 20.95 -18.37 23.12
C LYS A 172 20.90 -18.75 24.60
N ASN A 173 21.58 -17.98 25.45
CA ASN A 173 21.65 -18.26 26.88
C ASN A 173 20.84 -17.28 27.73
N CYS A 174 20.45 -16.13 27.18
CA CYS A 174 19.68 -15.11 27.88
C CYS A 174 18.16 -15.22 27.66
N PHE A 175 17.73 -15.73 26.51
CA PHE A 175 16.32 -15.73 26.11
C PHE A 175 15.69 -17.12 26.30
N ASP A 176 14.50 -17.16 26.89
CA ASP A 176 13.72 -18.40 27.04
C ASP A 176 12.83 -18.63 25.82
N TYR A 177 13.36 -19.39 24.86
CA TYR A 177 12.65 -19.77 23.64
C TYR A 177 11.44 -20.69 23.88
N SER A 178 11.35 -21.35 25.05
CA SER A 178 10.24 -22.28 25.33
C SER A 178 8.88 -21.56 25.39
N ARG A 179 8.88 -20.25 25.71
CA ARG A 179 7.68 -19.40 25.73
C ARG A 179 7.33 -18.80 24.38
N CYS A 180 8.25 -18.88 23.42
CA CYS A 180 8.19 -18.18 22.14
C CYS A 180 8.23 -19.18 20.99
N SER A 181 7.21 -20.04 20.91
CA SER A 181 7.12 -21.04 19.84
C SER A 181 7.02 -20.34 18.47
N LEU A 182 7.57 -20.96 17.41
CA LEU A 182 7.48 -20.44 16.04
C LEU A 182 6.03 -20.23 15.58
N THR A 183 5.11 -21.03 16.11
CA THR A 183 3.67 -20.97 15.78
C THR A 183 2.90 -19.93 16.59
N SER A 184 3.48 -19.38 17.66
CA SER A 184 2.80 -18.45 18.57
C SER A 184 2.46 -17.11 17.94
N GLY A 185 3.19 -16.72 16.89
CA GLY A 185 3.13 -15.38 16.33
C GLY A 185 3.77 -14.33 17.24
N PHE A 186 4.70 -14.71 18.13
CA PHE A 186 5.49 -13.81 18.98
C PHE A 186 4.68 -12.74 19.74
N PRO A 187 3.64 -13.14 20.51
CA PRO A 187 2.79 -12.19 21.21
C PRO A 187 3.57 -11.46 22.32
N PHE A 188 3.37 -10.15 22.46
CA PHE A 188 3.99 -9.37 23.53
C PHE A 188 2.96 -8.70 24.43
N TYR A 189 3.26 -8.68 25.73
CA TYR A 189 2.52 -7.91 26.73
C TYR A 189 3.27 -6.61 27.00
N PHE A 190 2.55 -5.50 27.01
CA PHE A 190 3.12 -4.20 27.36
C PHE A 190 2.65 -3.80 28.75
N TYR A 191 3.59 -3.52 29.65
CA TYR A 191 3.27 -3.12 31.02
C TYR A 191 2.50 -1.79 31.04
N LEU A 192 1.41 -1.77 31.79
CA LEU A 192 0.55 -0.61 31.93
C LEU A 192 1.21 0.48 32.81
N PRO A 193 0.83 1.76 32.66
CA PRO A 193 1.35 2.85 33.50
C PRO A 193 1.19 2.59 34.99
N GLU A 194 0.12 1.91 35.41
CA GLU A 194 -0.15 1.57 36.81
C GLU A 194 0.82 0.50 37.35
N GLU A 195 1.40 -0.32 36.48
CA GLU A 195 2.36 -1.38 36.82
C GLU A 195 3.81 -0.87 36.83
N LEU A 196 4.06 0.29 36.20
CA LEU A 196 5.36 0.95 36.06
C LEU A 196 5.38 2.36 36.71
N PRO A 197 4.94 2.54 37.98
CA PRO A 197 5.07 3.84 38.62
C PRO A 197 6.56 4.22 38.74
N GLU A 198 6.88 5.50 38.55
CA GLU A 198 8.23 6.10 38.70
C GLU A 198 9.27 5.79 37.60
N LEU A 199 9.09 4.71 36.82
CA LEU A 199 10.04 4.32 35.76
C LEU A 199 9.86 5.10 34.45
N VAL A 200 8.66 5.63 34.22
CA VAL A 200 8.33 6.38 33.00
C VAL A 200 7.32 7.50 33.25
N SER A 201 7.46 8.60 32.51
CA SER A 201 6.44 9.66 32.43
C SER A 201 5.10 9.09 31.97
N THR A 202 4.03 9.37 32.72
CA THR A 202 2.66 8.91 32.39
C THR A 202 2.22 9.36 30.99
N SER A 203 2.66 10.54 30.55
CA SER A 203 2.34 11.07 29.23
C SER A 203 2.99 10.25 28.11
N LEU A 204 4.27 9.90 28.27
CA LEU A 204 5.01 9.09 27.31
C LEU A 204 4.45 7.68 27.21
N ASN A 205 4.20 7.04 28.36
CA ASN A 205 3.63 5.69 28.41
C ASN A 205 2.26 5.62 27.72
N LYS A 206 1.35 6.57 27.99
CA LYS A 206 0.03 6.63 27.32
C LYS A 206 0.15 6.72 25.80
N ILE A 207 1.05 7.57 25.28
CA ILE A 207 1.26 7.72 23.83
C ILE A 207 1.79 6.43 23.22
N VAL A 208 2.84 5.85 23.81
CA VAL A 208 3.46 4.63 23.29
C VAL A 208 2.50 3.44 23.38
N PHE A 209 1.78 3.29 24.50
CA PHE A 209 0.77 2.25 24.66
C PHE A 209 -0.33 2.35 23.60
N GLN A 210 -0.82 3.57 23.33
CA GLN A 210 -1.85 3.78 22.30
C GLN A 210 -1.35 3.35 20.91
N VAL A 211 -0.06 3.55 20.60
CA VAL A 211 0.54 3.15 19.33
C VAL A 211 0.74 1.63 19.26
N LEU A 212 1.35 1.05 20.29
CA LEU A 212 1.69 -0.38 20.31
C LEU A 212 0.46 -1.29 20.36
N ARG A 213 -0.66 -0.80 20.88
CA ARG A 213 -1.93 -1.55 20.91
C ARG A 213 -2.45 -1.93 19.51
N TYR A 214 -2.10 -1.17 18.47
CA TYR A 214 -2.48 -1.50 17.09
C TYR A 214 -1.59 -2.57 16.46
N ASN A 215 -0.49 -2.96 17.12
CA ASN A 215 0.40 -4.00 16.61
C ASN A 215 -0.31 -5.38 16.67
N PRO A 216 -0.29 -6.18 15.59
CA PRO A 216 -0.95 -7.48 15.55
C PRO A 216 -0.41 -8.49 16.58
N HIS A 217 0.82 -8.29 17.08
CA HIS A 217 1.45 -9.12 18.09
C HIS A 217 1.11 -8.70 19.52
N PHE A 218 0.37 -7.60 19.72
CA PHE A 218 -0.01 -7.15 21.05
C PHE A 218 -1.03 -8.10 21.69
N THR A 219 -0.82 -8.48 22.96
CA THR A 219 -1.77 -9.26 23.76
C THR A 219 -2.11 -8.54 25.07
N ASN A 220 -3.41 -8.51 25.41
CA ASN A 220 -3.87 -8.04 26.72
C ASN A 220 -3.62 -9.08 27.83
N SER A 221 -3.40 -10.34 27.48
CA SER A 221 -3.16 -11.41 28.45
C SER A 221 -1.67 -11.60 28.67
N SER A 222 -1.21 -11.38 29.90
CA SER A 222 0.17 -11.63 30.33
C SER A 222 0.53 -13.13 30.28
N ASN A 223 -0.44 -14.03 30.43
CA ASN A 223 -0.23 -15.49 30.39
C ASN A 223 0.22 -15.98 29.01
N ASN A 224 -0.40 -15.42 27.96
CA ASN A 224 -0.16 -15.81 26.56
C ASN A 224 1.03 -15.10 25.93
N ALA A 225 1.68 -14.17 26.66
CA ALA A 225 2.76 -13.35 26.15
C ALA A 225 4.08 -14.12 26.09
N CYS A 226 4.73 -14.12 24.93
CA CYS A 226 6.08 -14.63 24.73
C CYS A 226 7.12 -13.66 25.31
N VAL A 227 6.91 -12.35 25.12
CA VAL A 227 7.78 -11.26 25.60
C VAL A 227 7.00 -10.24 26.42
N TYR A 228 7.65 -9.64 27.42
CA TYR A 228 7.14 -8.52 28.19
C TYR A 228 7.91 -7.25 27.86
N VAL A 229 7.21 -6.18 27.53
CA VAL A 229 7.81 -4.90 27.15
C VAL A 229 7.53 -3.89 28.25
N ALA A 230 8.59 -3.35 28.84
CA ALA A 230 8.54 -2.27 29.82
C ALA A 230 9.16 -1.00 29.22
N LEU A 231 8.46 0.11 29.35
CA LEU A 231 8.93 1.40 28.88
C LEU A 231 9.60 2.18 30.01
N LEU A 232 10.78 2.74 29.73
CA LEU A 232 11.60 3.55 30.61
C LEU A 232 11.80 4.94 29.97
N GLY A 233 11.81 6.00 30.76
CA GLY A 233 12.24 7.32 30.29
C GLY A 233 11.42 8.52 30.75
N GLU A 234 11.96 9.72 30.52
CA GLU A 234 11.43 11.00 31.03
C GLU A 234 11.15 11.00 32.56
N THR A 235 11.93 10.25 33.34
CA THR A 235 11.86 10.24 34.80
C THR A 235 13.03 11.02 35.41
N ARG A 236 12.75 11.76 36.48
CA ARG A 236 13.78 12.48 37.26
C ARG A 236 14.47 11.58 38.28
N ASN A 237 13.86 10.44 38.61
CA ASN A 237 14.37 9.51 39.60
C ASN A 237 15.41 8.57 38.97
N PHE A 238 16.39 8.15 39.77
CA PHE A 238 17.31 7.09 39.36
C PHE A 238 16.52 5.78 39.21
N ILE A 239 16.76 5.08 38.11
CA ILE A 239 16.21 3.74 37.89
C ILE A 239 17.12 2.74 38.59
N ASN A 240 16.56 1.94 39.50
CA ASN A 240 17.28 0.94 40.27
C ASN A 240 16.79 -0.49 39.98
N THR A 241 17.60 -1.49 40.35
CA THR A 241 17.23 -2.91 40.17
C THR A 241 15.96 -3.28 40.93
N THR A 242 15.74 -2.70 42.11
CA THR A 242 14.59 -3.04 42.97
C THR A 242 13.25 -2.66 42.35
N GLN A 243 13.20 -1.59 41.54
CA GLN A 243 11.99 -1.18 40.81
C GLN A 243 11.66 -2.19 39.71
N LEU A 244 12.68 -2.73 39.02
CA LEU A 244 12.50 -3.76 38.00
C LEU A 244 12.05 -5.09 38.61
N GLU A 245 12.64 -5.48 39.75
CA GLU A 245 12.29 -6.71 40.48
C GLU A 245 10.86 -6.69 41.04
N ARG A 246 10.29 -5.50 41.29
CA ARG A 246 8.90 -5.33 41.73
C ARG A 246 7.88 -5.52 40.62
N LEU A 247 8.30 -5.63 39.35
CA LEU A 247 7.36 -5.80 38.26
C LEU A 247 6.63 -7.16 38.38
N PRO A 248 5.30 -7.19 38.20
CA PRO A 248 4.49 -8.38 38.44
C PRO A 248 4.96 -9.65 37.72
N PHE A 249 5.51 -9.51 36.50
CA PHE A 249 5.90 -10.64 35.66
C PHE A 249 7.41 -10.74 35.43
N TRP A 250 8.23 -10.00 36.17
CA TRP A 250 9.70 -9.95 36.01
C TRP A 250 10.37 -11.33 36.04
N GLY A 251 9.78 -12.27 36.79
CA GLY A 251 10.29 -13.64 36.90
C GLY A 251 11.62 -13.73 37.63
N GLY A 252 11.99 -12.69 38.38
CA GLY A 252 13.22 -12.59 39.15
C GLY A 252 14.43 -12.19 38.30
N ASP A 253 14.74 -12.91 37.21
CA ASP A 253 15.93 -12.71 36.39
C ASP A 253 15.77 -11.88 35.11
N GLY A 254 14.55 -11.37 34.83
CA GLY A 254 14.27 -10.51 33.69
C GLY A 254 14.25 -11.21 32.33
N ARG A 255 14.22 -12.55 32.29
CA ARG A 255 14.16 -13.28 31.00
C ARG A 255 12.90 -12.92 30.20
N ASN A 256 13.05 -12.85 28.88
CA ASN A 256 11.99 -12.45 27.94
C ASN A 256 11.39 -11.07 28.22
N HIS A 257 12.11 -10.20 28.95
CA HIS A 257 11.75 -8.80 29.09
C HIS A 257 12.55 -7.95 28.13
N ILE A 258 11.89 -6.98 27.51
CA ILE A 258 12.54 -5.91 26.75
C ILE A 258 12.27 -4.59 27.46
N LEU A 259 13.35 -3.94 27.86
CA LEU A 259 13.36 -2.61 28.44
C LEU A 259 13.57 -1.60 27.31
N PHE A 260 12.52 -0.88 26.94
CA PHE A 260 12.58 0.18 25.95
C PHE A 260 12.85 1.51 26.64
N TYR A 261 14.01 2.13 26.40
CA TYR A 261 14.23 3.51 26.84
C TYR A 261 13.90 4.48 25.71
N LEU A 262 12.93 5.37 25.95
CA LEU A 262 12.56 6.44 25.03
C LEU A 262 12.53 7.79 25.77
N SER A 263 13.00 8.84 25.10
CA SER A 263 12.83 10.22 25.56
C SER A 263 12.45 11.10 24.37
N LYS A 264 11.59 12.11 24.60
CA LYS A 264 11.35 13.17 23.62
C LYS A 264 12.57 14.08 23.45
N ASN A 265 13.35 14.25 24.52
CA ASN A 265 14.55 15.05 24.47
C ASN A 265 15.76 14.15 24.16
N ILE A 266 16.34 14.35 22.98
CA ILE A 266 17.54 13.61 22.55
C ILE A 266 18.76 13.85 23.43
N TYR A 267 18.75 14.89 24.27
CA TYR A 267 19.84 15.18 25.21
C TYR A 267 19.65 14.49 26.58
N ASP A 268 18.51 13.82 26.80
CA ASP A 268 18.29 13.08 28.05
C ASP A 268 18.96 11.70 27.95
N LYS A 269 20.04 11.53 28.73
CA LYS A 269 20.68 10.24 28.93
C LYS A 269 19.87 9.40 29.94
N PRO A 270 19.77 8.07 29.76
CA PRO A 270 19.20 7.20 30.79
C PRO A 270 19.94 7.34 32.12
N ASN A 271 19.19 7.61 33.20
CA ASN A 271 19.71 7.82 34.54
C ASN A 271 19.68 6.52 35.36
N PHE A 272 20.57 5.58 35.00
CA PHE A 272 20.73 4.32 35.70
C PHE A 272 21.69 4.43 36.88
N ASP A 273 21.43 3.69 37.95
CA ASP A 273 22.36 3.58 39.08
C ASP A 273 23.71 2.98 38.63
N GLN A 274 24.79 3.41 39.29
CA GLN A 274 26.14 2.90 39.05
C GLN A 274 26.17 1.44 39.52
N ASN A 275 26.16 0.49 38.57
CA ASN A 275 26.07 -0.97 38.77
C ASN A 275 24.65 -1.59 38.73
N ILE A 276 23.69 -0.95 38.06
CA ILE A 276 22.42 -1.62 37.78
C ILE A 276 22.64 -2.97 37.05
N ASN A 277 21.92 -3.99 37.48
CA ASN A 277 21.95 -5.31 36.85
C ASN A 277 20.59 -5.63 36.26
N PHE A 278 20.50 -5.61 34.93
CA PHE A 278 19.26 -5.92 34.19
C PHE A 278 19.01 -7.43 34.03
N GLY A 279 19.88 -8.28 34.59
CA GLY A 279 19.78 -9.73 34.45
C GLY A 279 19.80 -10.16 32.99
N ARG A 280 18.79 -10.93 32.59
CA ARG A 280 18.61 -11.43 31.22
C ARG A 280 17.69 -10.56 30.36
N ALA A 281 17.19 -9.44 30.89
CA ALA A 281 16.37 -8.53 30.10
C ALA A 281 17.19 -7.94 28.96
N ILE A 282 16.53 -7.70 27.84
CA ILE A 282 17.09 -7.03 26.67
C ILE A 282 16.90 -5.53 26.91
N LEU A 283 17.96 -4.75 26.85
CA LEU A 283 17.85 -3.29 26.89
C LEU A 283 17.91 -2.75 25.46
N ALA A 284 16.96 -1.87 25.13
CA ALA A 284 16.82 -1.26 23.83
C ALA A 284 16.79 0.27 23.99
N GLN A 285 17.85 0.94 23.53
CA GLN A 285 18.03 2.38 23.69
C GLN A 285 19.00 2.97 22.65
N SER A 286 19.08 4.30 22.56
CA SER A 286 19.99 5.00 21.63
C SER A 286 21.37 5.33 22.22
N PHE A 287 21.51 5.34 23.53
CA PHE A 287 22.77 5.64 24.22
C PHE A 287 23.48 4.36 24.64
N TRP A 288 24.70 4.13 24.17
CA TRP A 288 25.43 2.90 24.51
C TRP A 288 26.89 3.16 24.82
N ASN A 289 27.31 2.62 25.95
CA ASN A 289 28.71 2.49 26.32
C ASN A 289 29.19 1.08 25.91
N GLU A 290 30.37 1.01 25.32
CA GLU A 290 30.99 -0.24 24.84
C GLU A 290 31.07 -1.31 25.93
N LYS A 291 31.37 -0.92 27.18
CA LYS A 291 31.54 -1.85 28.30
C LYS A 291 30.23 -2.49 28.77
N ASN A 292 29.12 -1.79 28.60
CA ASN A 292 27.80 -2.22 29.11
C ASN A 292 26.94 -2.87 28.02
N PHE A 293 27.22 -2.58 26.76
CA PHE A 293 26.48 -3.14 25.64
C PHE A 293 26.80 -4.63 25.45
N ARG A 294 25.76 -5.47 25.30
CA ARG A 294 25.91 -6.91 25.01
C ARG A 294 25.57 -7.19 23.54
N PRO A 295 26.57 -7.38 22.66
CA PRO A 295 26.33 -7.60 21.23
C PRO A 295 25.50 -8.86 20.96
N GLY A 296 24.47 -8.75 20.13
CA GLY A 296 23.57 -9.88 19.82
C GLY A 296 22.62 -10.25 20.97
N HIS A 297 22.45 -9.36 21.95
CA HIS A 297 21.45 -9.47 23.01
C HIS A 297 20.72 -8.14 23.23
N ASP A 298 21.46 -7.06 23.53
CA ASP A 298 20.91 -5.70 23.62
C ASP A 298 20.73 -5.09 22.22
N ILE A 299 19.89 -4.06 22.11
CA ILE A 299 19.48 -3.48 20.82
C ILE A 299 19.82 -1.99 20.77
N ILE A 300 20.48 -1.56 19.71
CA ILE A 300 20.70 -0.15 19.41
C ILE A 300 19.47 0.39 18.69
N LEU A 301 18.74 1.30 19.35
CA LEU A 301 17.56 1.93 18.77
C LEU A 301 17.89 3.27 18.11
N PRO A 302 17.30 3.57 16.95
CA PRO A 302 17.26 4.94 16.46
C PRO A 302 16.39 5.78 17.39
N VAL A 303 16.60 7.09 17.33
CA VAL A 303 15.76 8.08 18.00
C VAL A 303 14.35 8.09 17.38
N SER A 304 13.34 8.17 18.24
CA SER A 304 11.93 8.12 17.82
C SER A 304 11.43 9.50 17.38
N PHE A 305 11.53 9.80 16.09
CA PHE A 305 11.00 11.02 15.49
C PHE A 305 9.74 10.77 14.65
N GLY A 306 8.80 11.72 14.70
CA GLY A 306 7.64 11.76 13.82
C GLY A 306 6.40 11.01 14.34
N PRO A 307 5.28 11.08 13.60
CA PRO A 307 4.05 10.40 13.96
C PRO A 307 4.20 8.87 13.84
N PRO A 308 3.42 8.09 14.60
CA PRO A 308 3.37 6.64 14.47
C PRO A 308 2.73 6.25 13.13
N GLY A 309 3.56 6.06 12.11
CA GLY A 309 3.13 5.72 10.75
C GLY A 309 2.83 6.95 9.86
N GLY A 310 2.79 6.71 8.55
CA GLY A 310 2.58 7.72 7.52
C GLY A 310 3.54 7.57 6.33
N GLU A 311 3.22 8.19 5.20
CA GLU A 311 4.11 8.24 4.04
C GLU A 311 5.24 9.25 4.29
N VAL A 312 6.39 8.74 4.71
CA VAL A 312 7.61 9.56 4.93
C VAL A 312 8.20 10.08 3.60
N TRP A 313 7.80 9.47 2.49
CA TRP A 313 8.30 9.76 1.14
C TRP A 313 7.91 11.15 0.64
N MET A 314 6.84 11.76 1.16
CA MET A 314 6.45 13.13 0.79
C MET A 314 7.53 14.16 1.17
N ASP A 315 8.32 13.88 2.21
CA ASP A 315 9.42 14.71 2.66
C ASP A 315 10.77 14.38 1.99
N SER A 316 10.83 13.29 1.21
CA SER A 316 12.06 12.87 0.54
C SER A 316 12.31 13.74 -0.69
N PRO A 317 13.50 14.37 -0.82
CA PRO A 317 13.86 15.07 -2.05
C PRO A 317 14.06 14.08 -3.20
N TYR A 318 14.17 14.63 -4.42
CA TYR A 318 14.51 13.83 -5.60
C TYR A 318 15.79 13.03 -5.37
N MET A 319 15.73 11.72 -5.63
CA MET A 319 16.81 10.77 -5.30
C MET A 319 18.07 10.91 -6.16
N LEU A 320 18.08 11.79 -7.18
CA LEU A 320 19.22 11.95 -8.09
C LEU A 320 20.32 12.81 -7.44
N PRO A 321 21.46 12.24 -7.03
CA PRO A 321 22.48 12.97 -6.29
C PRO A 321 23.15 14.07 -7.12
N ALA A 322 23.19 13.92 -8.45
CA ALA A 322 23.84 14.84 -9.38
C ALA A 322 23.24 16.26 -9.41
N ARG A 323 22.05 16.48 -8.86
CA ARG A 323 21.40 17.80 -8.78
C ARG A 323 21.61 18.52 -7.46
N ARG A 324 22.32 17.89 -6.52
CA ARG A 324 22.53 18.43 -5.18
C ARG A 324 23.68 19.43 -5.17
N LYS A 325 23.53 20.49 -4.39
CA LYS A 325 24.48 21.61 -4.33
C LYS A 325 25.78 21.19 -3.66
N TYR A 326 25.68 20.46 -2.55
CA TYR A 326 26.81 20.09 -1.71
C TYR A 326 27.17 18.62 -1.95
N LEU A 327 28.46 18.35 -2.15
CA LEU A 327 28.95 16.97 -2.23
C LEU A 327 28.90 16.32 -0.84
N LEU A 328 29.43 17.00 0.17
CA LEU A 328 29.46 16.53 1.55
C LEU A 328 29.04 17.65 2.51
N SER A 329 28.26 17.29 3.53
CA SER A 329 27.84 18.21 4.59
C SER A 329 28.09 17.67 5.99
N PHE A 330 28.41 18.58 6.91
CA PHE A 330 28.51 18.35 8.33
C PHE A 330 28.16 19.64 9.08
N GLU A 331 27.32 19.54 10.10
CA GLU A 331 27.02 20.64 11.01
C GLU A 331 26.94 20.13 12.44
N GLY A 332 27.77 20.63 13.33
CA GLY A 332 27.72 20.27 14.75
C GLY A 332 28.68 21.11 15.56
N TYR A 333 28.49 21.13 16.87
CA TYR A 333 29.38 21.83 17.80
C TYR A 333 29.79 20.89 18.93
N LYS A 334 30.88 21.24 19.63
CA LYS A 334 31.41 20.47 20.76
C LYS A 334 31.13 21.21 22.07
N ASN A 335 30.79 20.49 23.13
CA ASN A 335 30.58 21.05 24.47
C ASN A 335 31.83 21.00 25.38
N ILE A 336 32.92 20.36 24.94
CA ILE A 336 34.17 20.23 25.70
C ILE A 336 35.39 20.81 24.97
N ASN A 337 36.40 21.21 25.74
CA ASN A 337 37.70 21.62 25.23
C ASN A 337 38.49 20.41 24.68
N ILE A 338 39.19 20.65 23.58
CA ILE A 338 39.70 19.64 22.64
C ILE A 338 40.78 18.73 23.26
N THR A 339 40.65 17.41 23.11
CA THR A 339 41.78 16.47 23.22
C THR A 339 42.54 16.39 21.88
N LYS A 340 43.86 16.10 21.90
CA LYS A 340 44.74 16.07 20.70
C LYS A 340 44.17 15.25 19.52
N ARG A 341 43.45 14.16 19.77
CA ARG A 341 42.85 13.31 18.72
C ARG A 341 41.66 13.99 18.03
N GLN A 342 40.89 14.79 18.76
CA GLN A 342 39.75 15.56 18.25
C GLN A 342 40.19 16.81 17.47
N GLN A 343 41.43 17.27 17.67
CA GLN A 343 42.10 18.31 16.89
C GLN A 343 42.37 17.80 15.46
N ASN A 344 42.93 16.59 15.33
CA ASN A 344 43.20 15.96 14.03
C ASN A 344 41.95 15.84 13.13
N PHE A 345 40.77 15.58 13.70
CA PHE A 345 39.52 15.54 12.95
C PHE A 345 39.13 16.90 12.38
N VAL A 346 39.20 17.95 13.20
CA VAL A 346 38.90 19.33 12.76
C VAL A 346 39.93 19.77 11.73
N ASP A 347 41.20 19.45 11.93
CA ASP A 347 42.27 19.74 10.98
C ASP A 347 42.07 19.00 9.64
N MET A 348 41.58 17.76 9.68
CA MET A 348 41.20 17.01 8.48
C MET A 348 40.04 17.69 7.74
N LEU A 349 38.98 18.10 8.46
CA LEU A 349 37.85 18.82 7.86
C LEU A 349 38.30 20.17 7.26
N GLN A 350 39.15 20.91 7.97
CA GLN A 350 39.69 22.18 7.49
C GLN A 350 40.55 22.00 6.23
N LYS A 351 41.28 20.89 6.10
CA LYS A 351 41.99 20.55 4.86
C LYS A 351 41.04 20.34 3.69
N PHE A 352 39.89 19.69 3.88
CA PHE A 352 38.89 19.55 2.81
C PHE A 352 38.24 20.87 2.41
N ILE A 353 38.02 21.79 3.36
CA ILE A 353 37.48 23.13 3.07
C ILE A 353 38.49 23.98 2.27
N THR A 354 39.79 23.80 2.53
CA THR A 354 40.87 24.60 1.91
C THR A 354 41.39 24.01 0.59
N GLN A 355 41.05 22.76 0.27
CA GLN A 355 41.35 22.16 -1.03
C GLN A 355 40.46 22.77 -2.12
N THR A 356 41.08 23.22 -3.21
CA THR A 356 40.38 23.78 -4.38
C THR A 356 39.80 22.66 -5.23
N THR A 357 38.71 22.05 -4.79
CA THR A 357 37.88 21.16 -5.61
C THR A 357 36.74 21.96 -6.25
N VAL A 358 36.22 21.49 -7.38
CA VAL A 358 34.99 22.03 -7.99
C VAL A 358 33.78 21.76 -7.08
N ASP A 359 33.86 20.70 -6.28
CA ASP A 359 32.82 20.25 -5.36
C ASP A 359 32.63 21.22 -4.19
N GLN A 360 31.36 21.52 -3.86
CA GLN A 360 31.01 22.39 -2.73
C GLN A 360 30.84 21.57 -1.44
N PHE A 361 31.52 21.99 -0.38
CA PHE A 361 31.41 21.41 0.96
C PHE A 361 30.65 22.34 1.90
N TYR A 362 29.73 21.79 2.70
CA TYR A 362 29.05 22.51 3.77
C TYR A 362 29.51 21.97 5.12
N ILE A 363 30.53 22.58 5.71
CA ILE A 363 31.12 22.09 6.97
C ILE A 363 31.10 23.21 8.00
N ILE A 364 30.33 22.99 9.07
CA ILE A 364 30.23 23.89 10.22
C ILE A 364 30.57 23.08 11.47
N THR A 365 31.65 23.48 12.16
CA THR A 365 32.15 22.79 13.37
C THR A 365 31.81 23.52 14.67
N ASP A 366 31.18 24.69 14.56
CA ASP A 366 30.68 25.45 15.70
C ASP A 366 29.51 26.34 15.26
N CYS A 367 28.41 26.30 16.01
CA CYS A 367 27.21 27.07 15.76
C CYS A 367 26.94 28.02 16.93
N GLU A 368 27.75 29.08 17.00
CA GLU A 368 27.85 30.04 18.11
C GLU A 368 26.51 30.42 18.75
N ASN A 369 25.51 30.83 17.95
CA ASN A 369 24.23 31.36 18.43
C ASN A 369 23.09 30.33 18.51
N GLN A 370 23.37 29.04 18.27
CA GLN A 370 22.35 27.99 18.14
C GLN A 370 22.69 26.73 18.95
N ARG A 371 23.55 26.87 19.96
CA ARG A 371 23.92 25.79 20.87
C ARG A 371 22.76 25.47 21.82
N VAL A 372 22.52 24.19 22.04
CA VAL A 372 21.56 23.67 23.03
C VAL A 372 22.35 23.01 24.15
N GLU A 373 22.32 23.55 25.37
CA GLU A 373 23.08 23.01 26.49
C GLU A 373 22.87 21.49 26.66
N SER A 374 23.98 20.77 26.82
CA SER A 374 24.02 19.32 26.94
C SER A 374 25.26 18.91 27.73
N ASP A 375 25.07 18.04 28.72
CA ASP A 375 26.16 17.45 29.51
C ASP A 375 26.79 16.22 28.83
N ILE A 376 26.28 15.83 27.65
CA ILE A 376 26.77 14.64 26.93
C ILE A 376 27.98 15.01 26.09
N ILE A 377 29.08 14.29 26.29
CA ILE A 377 30.33 14.49 25.53
C ILE A 377 30.17 13.91 24.11
N ASP A 378 29.73 14.74 23.17
CA ASP A 378 29.51 14.35 21.77
C ASP A 378 29.47 15.55 20.81
N TRP A 379 29.37 15.29 19.50
CA TRP A 379 29.02 16.26 18.45
C TRP A 379 27.54 16.64 18.49
N CYS A 380 27.23 17.57 19.38
CA CYS A 380 25.88 18.12 19.55
C CYS A 380 25.30 18.67 18.24
N LEU A 381 23.98 18.59 18.11
CA LEU A 381 23.25 19.10 16.95
C LEU A 381 23.12 20.62 17.05
N CYS A 382 23.18 21.29 15.89
CA CYS A 382 22.86 22.70 15.78
C CYS A 382 21.39 22.86 15.38
N SER A 383 20.70 23.85 15.95
CA SER A 383 19.33 24.22 15.56
C SER A 383 18.29 23.09 15.70
N ASP A 384 17.12 23.28 15.11
CA ASP A 384 16.04 22.31 14.99
C ASP A 384 16.09 21.53 13.65
N GLU A 385 15.29 20.47 13.55
CA GLU A 385 15.21 19.62 12.34
C GLU A 385 14.89 20.44 11.08
N THR A 386 14.03 21.46 11.17
CA THR A 386 13.59 22.21 9.99
C THR A 386 14.71 22.99 9.32
N LYS A 387 15.63 23.58 10.10
CA LYS A 387 16.82 24.24 9.58
C LYS A 387 17.83 23.24 9.04
N ARG A 388 18.03 22.11 9.72
CA ARG A 388 18.94 21.06 9.25
C ARG A 388 18.50 20.44 7.93
N LYS A 389 17.19 20.23 7.76
CA LYS A 389 16.58 19.76 6.50
C LYS A 389 17.03 20.57 5.28
N VAL A 390 17.20 21.89 5.41
CA VAL A 390 17.52 22.79 4.28
C VAL A 390 18.84 22.40 3.60
N PHE A 391 19.90 22.12 4.37
CA PHE A 391 21.18 21.76 3.78
C PHE A 391 21.29 20.26 3.50
N ILE A 392 20.69 19.38 4.33
CA ILE A 392 20.77 17.92 4.13
C ILE A 392 20.10 17.53 2.81
N THR A 393 18.93 18.10 2.49
CA THR A 393 18.23 17.84 1.21
C THR A 393 19.05 18.27 -0.01
N GLN A 394 19.97 19.23 0.16
CA GLN A 394 20.88 19.71 -0.87
C GLN A 394 22.24 19.01 -0.87
N SER A 395 22.43 17.98 -0.04
CA SER A 395 23.71 17.28 0.16
C SER A 395 23.68 15.86 -0.37
N THR A 396 24.72 15.46 -1.11
CA THR A 396 24.86 14.07 -1.57
C THR A 396 25.26 13.15 -0.42
N PHE A 397 26.32 13.51 0.29
CA PHE A 397 26.83 12.82 1.46
C PHE A 397 26.66 13.64 2.73
N THR A 398 26.43 12.98 3.85
CA THR A 398 26.40 13.58 5.19
C THR A 398 27.40 12.87 6.08
N LEU A 399 28.22 13.64 6.80
CA LEU A 399 29.23 13.08 7.66
C LEU A 399 28.65 12.70 9.02
N ILE A 400 28.96 11.49 9.48
CA ILE A 400 28.55 10.98 10.78
C ILE A 400 29.82 10.59 11.56
N PRO A 401 30.31 11.46 12.45
CA PRO A 401 31.46 11.14 13.30
C PRO A 401 31.06 10.16 14.41
N ALA A 402 32.02 9.34 14.83
CA ALA A 402 31.90 8.57 16.06
C ALA A 402 31.74 9.51 17.27
N PRO A 403 31.14 9.03 18.38
CA PRO A 403 31.02 9.81 19.60
C PRO A 403 32.37 10.36 20.08
N LEU A 404 32.34 11.56 20.67
CA LEU A 404 33.57 12.18 21.20
C LEU A 404 34.14 11.45 22.41
N ASP A 405 33.27 10.83 23.20
CA ASP A 405 33.64 9.90 24.26
C ASP A 405 34.01 8.53 23.66
N ASN A 406 35.26 8.10 23.88
CA ASN A 406 35.77 6.85 23.32
C ASN A 406 35.11 5.61 23.91
N ASP A 407 34.53 5.71 25.11
CA ASP A 407 33.82 4.60 25.74
C ASP A 407 32.39 4.44 25.19
N MET A 408 31.90 5.38 24.36
CA MET A 408 30.55 5.38 23.80
C MET A 408 30.56 4.88 22.36
N ILE A 409 29.69 3.90 22.06
CA ILE A 409 29.49 3.38 20.70
C ILE A 409 28.29 4.02 19.99
N SER A 410 27.36 4.62 20.75
CA SER A 410 26.15 5.18 20.20
C SER A 410 25.58 6.28 21.10
N THR A 411 25.05 7.33 20.50
CA THR A 411 24.37 8.44 21.18
C THR A 411 23.10 8.81 20.42
N ALA A 412 22.13 9.43 21.09
CA ALA A 412 20.93 9.92 20.43
C ALA A 412 21.22 10.97 19.34
N MET A 413 22.25 11.81 19.51
CA MET A 413 22.65 12.81 18.51
C MET A 413 23.23 12.14 17.26
N MET A 414 24.09 11.13 17.43
CA MET A 414 24.61 10.35 16.31
C MET A 414 23.47 9.62 15.58
N GLN A 415 22.57 8.97 16.32
CA GLN A 415 21.39 8.30 15.74
C GLN A 415 20.45 9.29 15.02
N THR A 416 20.31 10.52 15.53
CA THR A 416 19.56 11.58 14.87
C THR A 416 20.15 11.92 13.50
N ARG A 417 21.48 12.06 13.42
CA ARG A 417 22.17 12.35 12.15
C ARG A 417 21.96 11.23 11.13
N ILE A 418 22.04 9.96 11.56
CA ILE A 418 21.78 8.79 10.72
C ILE A 418 20.34 8.87 10.18
N PHE A 419 19.38 9.07 11.09
CA PHE A 419 17.97 9.13 10.74
C PHE A 419 17.65 10.28 9.76
N GLU A 420 18.10 11.50 10.05
CA GLU A 420 17.86 12.68 9.20
C GLU A 420 18.52 12.54 7.82
N SER A 421 19.71 11.96 7.76
CA SER A 421 20.41 11.70 6.49
C SER A 421 19.56 10.79 5.60
N LEU A 422 19.10 9.67 6.14
CA LEU A 422 18.26 8.71 5.41
C LEU A 422 16.89 9.30 5.05
N LYS A 423 16.25 10.01 5.99
CA LYS A 423 14.94 10.66 5.80
C LYS A 423 14.96 11.66 4.64
N PHE A 424 16.04 12.43 4.53
CA PHE A 424 16.20 13.45 3.48
C PHE A 424 17.05 12.96 2.30
N GLY A 425 17.25 11.64 2.17
CA GLY A 425 17.87 11.01 1.01
C GLY A 425 19.36 11.28 0.84
N ALA A 426 20.06 11.82 1.83
CA ALA A 426 21.51 11.96 1.84
C ALA A 426 22.18 10.64 2.27
N ILE A 427 23.33 10.33 1.66
CA ILE A 427 24.06 9.09 1.93
C ILE A 427 24.95 9.32 3.18
N PRO A 428 24.70 8.63 4.30
CA PRO A 428 25.52 8.77 5.49
C PRO A 428 26.92 8.18 5.27
N VAL A 429 27.95 8.95 5.60
CA VAL A 429 29.36 8.53 5.57
C VAL A 429 29.86 8.51 7.01
N PHE A 430 30.12 7.31 7.50
CA PHE A 430 30.61 7.07 8.86
C PHE A 430 32.11 7.29 8.96
N LEU A 431 32.54 8.02 9.97
CA LEU A 431 33.95 8.16 10.30
C LEU A 431 34.28 7.37 11.55
N GLU A 432 35.38 6.62 11.48
CA GLU A 432 35.80 5.69 12.54
C GLU A 432 34.71 4.63 12.80
N TYR A 433 34.26 4.00 11.70
CA TYR A 433 33.19 3.00 11.69
C TYR A 433 33.35 1.90 12.74
N ASP A 434 34.59 1.47 13.02
CA ASP A 434 34.90 0.43 14.01
C ASP A 434 34.42 0.76 15.43
N ARG A 435 34.10 2.04 15.71
CA ARG A 435 33.64 2.53 17.02
C ARG A 435 32.15 2.86 17.05
N ILE A 436 31.44 2.64 15.94
CA ILE A 436 30.06 3.08 15.76
C ILE A 436 29.12 1.87 15.80
N GLY A 437 28.14 1.94 16.71
CA GLY A 437 27.00 1.03 16.72
C GLY A 437 25.86 1.55 15.82
N LEU A 438 25.52 0.78 14.78
CA LEU A 438 24.42 1.09 13.88
C LEU A 438 23.06 0.68 14.47
N PRO A 439 21.98 1.39 14.14
CA PRO A 439 20.65 1.01 14.60
C PRO A 439 20.26 -0.38 14.09
N PHE A 440 19.81 -1.25 14.99
CA PHE A 440 19.39 -2.63 14.72
C PHE A 440 20.46 -3.57 14.14
N ASP A 441 21.76 -3.29 14.29
CA ASP A 441 22.83 -4.17 13.76
C ASP A 441 22.78 -5.60 14.33
N GLU A 442 22.13 -5.76 15.49
CA GLU A 442 21.96 -7.05 16.17
C GLU A 442 20.81 -7.89 15.60
N VAL A 443 19.93 -7.29 14.79
CA VAL A 443 18.77 -7.95 14.18
C VAL A 443 19.17 -8.40 12.77
N LYS A 444 19.59 -9.66 12.64
CA LYS A 444 20.03 -10.27 11.36
C LYS A 444 19.06 -11.28 10.81
#